data_AF-A0A817QAB5-F1
#
_entry.id   AF-A0A817QAB5-F1
#
_cell.length_a   1.000
_cell.length_b   1.000
_cell.length_c   1.000
_cell.angle_alpha   90.00
_cell.angle_beta   90.00
_cell.angle_gamma   90.00
#
_symmetry.space_group_name_H-M   'P 1'
#
loop_
_entity.id
_entity.type
_entity.pdbx_description
1 polymer ?
#
loop_
_entity_poly.entity_id
_entity_poly.type
_entity_poly.pdbx_seq_one_letter_code
_entity_poly.pdbx_strand_id
1 'polypeptide(L)'
;MNKIAPIVTIFFLLAYFAVNLSCLALDLASAPNFRPTFKYFSWHTALIGAVGSIIMCFIVSAAYAAIAIGILIGFICMLHLRDFPRASWGSISQALIFHQVRKYLLLLDPRKEHVKFWRPQMLLLVANPRSSINLIDFVNDMKKGGLFILGHVKTGHMTHGSNDICSQEYPYWVSLIDNMKIKAFVDMTLAPTIRDGVLQLMRLSGLGGLRPNTVILGFYDSALPEDKLRNRSFFKKRWLKSTTPANLMTAPTFHQQPIIQSGVMEGASTITLNSFNSLTTINGNDMYPIFNFGELRQENEDKDLDVYSYVQIIKDALYLNKSICLARNFHQLQKDDMELNKRKVFVDIWPFIRKFFVNFNLKAAFDI
;
A
#
# COMPACT_ATOMS: atom_id res chain seq x y z
N MET A 1 -45.35 35.01 17.21
CA MET A 1 -44.67 35.23 15.92
C MET A 1 -43.15 35.43 16.06
N ASN A 2 -42.69 36.33 16.95
CA ASN A 2 -41.27 36.69 17.08
C ASN A 2 -40.31 35.60 17.64
N LYS A 3 -40.81 34.46 18.12
CA LYS A 3 -39.96 33.35 18.62
C LYS A 3 -39.61 32.31 17.55
N ILE A 4 -40.39 32.22 16.46
CA ILE A 4 -40.18 31.24 15.39
C ILE A 4 -39.16 31.76 14.38
N ALA A 5 -39.18 33.07 14.11
CA ALA A 5 -38.32 33.71 13.11
C ALA A 5 -36.81 33.43 13.33
N PRO A 6 -36.22 33.56 14.54
CA PRO A 6 -34.80 33.30 14.75
C PRO A 6 -34.40 31.85 14.47
N ILE A 7 -35.27 30.90 14.80
CA ILE A 7 -35.02 29.46 14.60
C ILE A 7 -34.94 29.16 13.10
N VAL A 8 -35.92 29.63 12.33
CA VAL A 8 -35.95 29.43 10.87
C VAL A 8 -34.74 30.09 10.21
N THR A 9 -34.38 31.31 10.62
CA THR A 9 -33.19 32.01 10.11
C THR A 9 -31.90 31.23 10.35
N ILE A 10 -31.71 30.64 11.53
CA ILE A 10 -30.51 29.84 11.84
C ILE A 10 -30.42 28.60 10.95
N PHE A 11 -31.54 27.90 10.70
CA PHE A 11 -31.53 26.76 9.77
C PHE A 11 -31.14 27.17 8.34
N PHE A 12 -31.64 28.30 7.83
CA PHE A 12 -31.22 28.81 6.52
C PHE A 12 -29.74 29.21 6.49
N LEU A 13 -29.24 29.87 7.54
CA LEU A 13 -27.83 30.22 7.66
C LEU A 13 -26.92 28.98 7.71
N LEU A 14 -27.34 27.90 8.38
CA LEU A 14 -26.62 26.63 8.37
C LEU A 14 -26.65 25.96 6.99
N ALA A 15 -27.75 26.06 6.25
CA ALA A 15 -27.81 25.58 4.87
C ALA A 15 -26.85 26.37 3.95
N TYR A 16 -26.82 27.71 4.09
CA TYR A 16 -25.86 28.55 3.36
C TYR A 16 -24.42 28.26 3.74
N PHE A 17 -24.15 28.00 5.03
CA PHE A 17 -22.85 27.53 5.48
C PHE A 17 -22.47 26.21 4.79
N ALA A 18 -23.36 25.20 4.81
CA ALA A 18 -23.08 23.89 4.23
C ALA A 18 -22.83 23.95 2.71
N VAL A 19 -23.59 24.76 1.97
CA VAL A 19 -23.38 24.97 0.52
C VAL A 19 -22.04 25.64 0.25
N ASN A 20 -21.73 26.73 0.96
CA ASN A 20 -20.45 27.43 0.80
C ASN A 20 -19.26 26.55 1.19
N LEU A 21 -19.38 25.78 2.28
CA LEU A 21 -18.37 24.82 2.72
C LEU A 21 -18.17 23.71 1.69
N SER A 22 -19.24 23.19 1.10
CA SER A 22 -19.18 22.15 0.07
C SER A 22 -18.47 22.67 -1.19
N CYS A 23 -18.81 23.86 -1.66
CA CYS A 23 -18.13 24.51 -2.79
C CYS A 23 -16.64 24.71 -2.52
N LEU A 24 -16.28 25.19 -1.31
CA LEU A 24 -14.89 25.37 -0.91
C LEU A 24 -14.12 24.04 -0.87
N ALA A 25 -14.72 23.00 -0.29
CA ALA A 25 -14.11 21.68 -0.19
C ALA A 25 -13.85 21.06 -1.57
N LEU A 26 -14.81 21.18 -2.50
CA LEU A 26 -14.69 20.65 -3.85
C LEU A 26 -13.63 21.39 -4.69
N ASP A 27 -13.55 22.72 -4.57
CA ASP A 27 -12.53 23.54 -5.26
C ASP A 27 -11.12 23.23 -4.73
N LEU A 28 -10.96 23.17 -3.40
CA LEU A 28 -9.68 22.86 -2.77
C LEU A 28 -9.21 21.43 -3.06
N ALA A 29 -10.13 20.47 -3.13
CA ALA A 29 -9.85 19.11 -3.55
C ALA A 29 -9.60 19.00 -5.06
N SER A 30 -9.82 20.07 -5.83
CA SER A 30 -9.77 20.08 -7.30
C SER A 30 -10.58 18.92 -7.89
N ALA A 31 -11.78 18.71 -7.34
CA ALA A 31 -12.66 17.60 -7.72
C ALA A 31 -12.93 17.66 -9.24
N PRO A 32 -12.70 16.59 -10.02
CA PRO A 32 -12.75 16.65 -11.49
C PRO A 32 -14.08 17.13 -12.07
N ASN A 33 -15.17 16.83 -11.37
CA ASN A 33 -16.54 17.14 -11.75
C ASN A 33 -16.97 18.54 -11.30
N PHE A 34 -16.20 19.22 -10.46
CA PHE A 34 -16.50 20.57 -9.98
C PHE A 34 -15.75 21.59 -10.84
N ARG A 35 -16.47 22.18 -11.81
CA ARG A 35 -15.94 23.19 -12.75
C ARG A 35 -16.83 24.44 -12.74
N PRO A 36 -16.72 25.28 -11.71
CA PRO A 36 -17.53 26.50 -11.63
C PRO A 36 -17.21 27.40 -12.83
N THR A 37 -18.20 27.63 -13.69
CA THR A 37 -18.07 28.52 -14.86
C THR A 37 -18.42 29.98 -14.53
N PHE A 38 -18.95 30.23 -13.33
CA PHE A 38 -19.37 31.55 -12.91
C PHE A 38 -18.17 32.46 -12.62
N LYS A 39 -18.14 33.65 -13.25
CA LYS A 39 -17.01 34.57 -13.25
C LYS A 39 -16.57 35.05 -11.86
N TYR A 40 -17.50 35.21 -10.92
CA TYR A 40 -17.20 35.72 -9.57
C TYR A 40 -17.03 34.62 -8.53
N PHE A 41 -17.03 33.35 -8.93
CA PHE A 41 -16.74 32.26 -8.03
C PHE A 41 -15.23 32.15 -7.77
N SER A 42 -14.84 32.07 -6.50
CA SER A 42 -13.50 31.66 -6.06
C SER A 42 -13.59 30.93 -4.72
N TRP A 43 -12.55 30.18 -4.35
CA TRP A 43 -12.46 29.60 -2.99
C TRP A 43 -12.54 30.68 -1.90
N HIS A 44 -12.04 31.89 -2.17
CA HIS A 44 -12.12 33.03 -1.25
C HIS A 44 -13.57 33.46 -1.01
N THR A 45 -14.39 33.62 -2.05
CA THR A 45 -15.79 34.01 -1.91
C THR A 45 -16.60 32.94 -1.18
N ALA A 46 -16.32 31.65 -1.46
CA ALA A 46 -16.94 30.55 -0.73
C ALA A 46 -16.54 30.54 0.75
N LEU A 47 -15.26 30.79 1.06
CA LEU A 47 -14.78 30.91 2.45
C LEU A 47 -15.46 32.05 3.18
N ILE A 48 -15.52 33.23 2.57
CA ILE A 48 -16.17 34.41 3.15
C ILE A 48 -17.65 34.13 3.40
N GLY A 49 -18.35 33.50 2.46
CA GLY A 49 -19.75 33.10 2.63
C GLY A 49 -19.96 32.09 3.77
N ALA A 50 -19.10 31.09 3.88
CA ALA A 50 -19.15 30.11 4.97
C ALA A 50 -18.90 30.76 6.35
N VAL A 51 -17.81 31.53 6.47
CA VAL A 51 -17.47 32.23 7.72
C VAL A 51 -18.55 33.26 8.09
N GLY A 52 -19.01 34.04 7.11
CA GLY A 52 -20.07 35.03 7.31
C GLY A 52 -21.40 34.42 7.78
N SER A 53 -21.75 33.24 7.26
CA SER A 53 -22.95 32.50 7.70
C SER A 53 -22.85 32.07 9.17
N ILE A 54 -21.68 31.58 9.61
CA ILE A 54 -21.43 31.23 11.02
C ILE A 54 -21.50 32.48 11.90
N ILE A 55 -20.83 33.56 11.51
CA ILE A 55 -20.84 34.81 12.28
C ILE A 55 -22.27 35.33 12.44
N MET A 56 -23.06 35.33 11.36
CA MET A 56 -24.46 35.74 11.40
C MET A 56 -25.32 34.84 12.29
N CYS A 57 -25.06 33.53 12.37
CA CYS A 57 -25.75 32.66 13.32
C CYS A 57 -25.59 33.14 14.76
N PHE A 58 -24.35 33.48 15.16
CA PHE A 58 -24.08 33.97 16.53
C PHE A 58 -24.67 35.36 16.80
N ILE A 59 -24.72 36.23 15.79
CA ILE A 59 -25.35 37.56 15.90
C ILE A 59 -26.86 37.45 16.11
N VAL A 60 -27.55 36.54 15.40
CA VAL A 60 -29.00 36.35 15.54
C VAL A 60 -29.36 35.81 16.93
N SER A 61 -28.70 34.73 17.35
CA SER A 61 -28.84 34.19 18.70
C SER A 61 -27.77 33.16 19.00
N ALA A 62 -26.86 33.49 19.93
CA ALA A 62 -25.79 32.59 20.34
C ALA A 62 -26.30 31.25 20.92
N ALA A 63 -27.40 31.26 21.69
CA ALA A 63 -27.94 30.05 22.33
C ALA A 63 -28.48 29.05 21.29
N TYR A 64 -29.35 29.51 20.38
CA TYR A 64 -29.89 28.65 19.33
C TYR A 64 -28.81 28.22 18.32
N ALA A 65 -27.85 29.10 18.02
CA ALA A 65 -26.72 28.77 17.15
C ALA A 65 -25.86 27.64 17.73
N ALA A 66 -25.49 27.71 19.02
CA ALA A 66 -24.71 26.67 19.68
C ALA A 66 -25.43 25.31 19.67
N ILE A 67 -26.73 25.30 19.95
CA ILE A 67 -27.55 24.08 19.90
C ILE A 67 -27.58 23.51 18.48
N ALA A 68 -27.85 24.34 17.47
CA ALA A 68 -27.98 23.90 16.09
C ALA A 68 -26.64 23.39 15.52
N ILE A 69 -25.53 24.06 15.84
CA ILE A 69 -24.17 23.59 15.50
C ILE A 69 -23.86 22.27 16.23
N GLY A 70 -24.23 22.15 17.51
CA GLY A 70 -24.06 20.91 18.27
C GLY A 70 -24.82 19.73 17.65
N ILE A 71 -26.06 19.97 17.21
CA ILE A 71 -26.87 18.97 16.47
C ILE A 71 -26.19 18.63 15.13
N LEU A 72 -25.69 19.61 14.39
CA LEU A 72 -24.99 19.38 13.12
C LEU A 72 -23.72 18.54 13.31
N ILE A 73 -22.89 18.86 14.31
CA ILE A 73 -21.70 18.07 14.65
C ILE A 73 -22.09 16.67 15.11
N GLY A 74 -23.13 16.55 15.95
CA GLY A 74 -23.68 15.26 16.38
C GLY A 74 -24.15 14.42 15.19
N PHE A 75 -24.82 15.04 14.22
CA PHE A 75 -25.24 14.39 12.98
C PHE A 75 -24.05 13.95 12.13
N ILE A 76 -23.05 14.80 11.93
CA ILE A 76 -21.81 14.44 11.21
C ILE A 76 -21.07 13.30 11.91
N CYS A 77 -20.95 13.35 13.23
CA CYS A 77 -20.33 12.30 14.03
C CYS A 77 -21.13 10.99 13.92
N MET A 78 -22.45 11.05 14.01
CA MET A 78 -23.34 9.90 13.84
C MET A 78 -23.22 9.30 12.43
N LEU A 79 -23.07 10.13 11.39
CA LEU A 79 -22.79 9.66 10.02
C LEU A 79 -21.40 9.04 9.90
N HIS A 80 -20.40 9.55 10.61
CA HIS A 80 -19.05 9.00 10.60
C HIS A 80 -18.94 7.69 11.37
N LEU A 81 -19.70 7.54 12.47
CA LEU A 81 -19.71 6.36 13.32
C LEU A 81 -20.65 5.26 12.84
N ARG A 82 -21.68 5.60 12.05
CA ARG A 82 -22.48 4.58 11.37
C ARG A 82 -21.71 4.08 10.16
N ASP A 83 -21.26 2.84 10.24
CA ASP A 83 -20.75 2.07 9.11
C ASP A 83 -21.88 1.83 8.10
N PHE A 84 -22.20 2.83 7.27
CA PHE A 84 -22.97 2.56 6.07
C PHE A 84 -22.18 1.52 5.25
N PRO A 85 -22.82 0.44 4.74
CA PRO A 85 -22.15 -0.48 3.84
C PRO A 85 -21.52 0.37 2.73
N ARG A 86 -20.21 0.19 2.51
CA ARG A 86 -19.32 1.03 1.70
C ARG A 86 -19.90 1.27 0.30
N ALA A 87 -20.87 2.16 0.20
CA ALA A 87 -21.43 2.56 -1.06
C ALA A 87 -20.35 3.36 -1.79
N SER A 88 -20.23 3.16 -3.10
CA SER A 88 -19.13 3.63 -3.95
C SER A 88 -19.02 5.15 -4.11
N TRP A 89 -19.66 5.92 -3.22
CA TRP A 89 -19.53 7.36 -3.13
C TRP A 89 -18.07 7.66 -2.77
N GLY A 90 -17.31 8.13 -3.76
CA GLY A 90 -15.88 8.35 -3.61
C GLY A 90 -15.50 9.20 -2.39
N SER A 91 -14.26 9.04 -1.93
CA SER A 91 -13.77 9.72 -0.73
C SER A 91 -13.11 11.06 -1.09
N ILE A 92 -13.68 12.17 -0.59
CA ILE A 92 -13.13 13.53 -0.75
C ILE A 92 -11.69 13.60 -0.19
N SER A 93 -11.42 12.93 0.92
CA SER A 93 -10.07 12.86 1.49
C SER A 93 -9.08 12.17 0.54
N GLN A 94 -9.50 11.14 -0.19
CA GLN A 94 -8.64 10.46 -1.16
C GLN A 94 -8.33 11.39 -2.35
N ALA A 95 -9.32 12.14 -2.84
CA ALA A 95 -9.12 13.13 -3.90
C ALA A 95 -8.12 14.22 -3.48
N LEU A 96 -8.23 14.75 -2.25
CA LEU A 96 -7.30 15.74 -1.73
C LEU A 96 -5.87 15.18 -1.60
N ILE A 97 -5.73 13.96 -1.08
CA ILE A 97 -4.43 13.26 -0.99
C ILE A 97 -3.83 13.07 -2.38
N PHE A 98 -4.62 12.63 -3.36
CA PHE A 98 -4.16 12.43 -4.73
C PHE A 98 -3.62 13.73 -5.35
N HIS A 99 -4.37 14.82 -5.22
CA HIS A 99 -3.94 16.14 -5.71
C HIS A 99 -2.61 16.57 -5.07
N GLN A 100 -2.50 16.40 -3.74
CA GLN A 100 -1.30 16.76 -2.99
C GLN A 100 -0.09 15.90 -3.39
N VAL A 101 -0.26 14.57 -3.48
CA VAL A 101 0.80 13.62 -3.86
C VAL A 101 1.27 13.89 -5.29
N ARG A 102 0.34 14.10 -6.24
CA ARG A 102 0.69 14.46 -7.63
C ARG A 102 1.54 15.73 -7.66
N LYS A 103 1.13 16.79 -6.96
CA LYS A 103 1.88 18.05 -6.92
C LYS A 103 3.29 17.86 -6.35
N TYR A 104 3.43 17.09 -5.27
CA TYR A 104 4.75 16.80 -4.69
C TYR A 104 5.62 15.91 -5.57
N LEU A 105 5.05 14.92 -6.27
CA LEU A 105 5.79 14.09 -7.22
C LEU A 105 6.30 14.89 -8.42
N LEU A 106 5.57 15.91 -8.87
CA LEU A 106 6.02 16.82 -9.93
C LEU A 106 7.14 17.77 -9.46
N LEU A 107 7.17 18.12 -8.17
CA LEU A 107 8.23 18.94 -7.56
C LEU A 107 9.50 18.13 -7.26
N LEU A 108 9.37 16.80 -7.12
CA LEU A 108 10.50 15.89 -6.91
C LEU A 108 11.27 15.72 -8.22
N ASP A 109 12.34 16.49 -8.38
CA ASP A 109 13.21 16.47 -9.56
C ASP A 109 14.41 15.51 -9.36
N PRO A 110 14.48 14.38 -10.08
CA PRO A 110 15.60 13.43 -9.98
C PRO A 110 16.95 14.03 -10.37
N ARG A 111 16.96 15.12 -11.15
CA ARG A 111 18.19 15.77 -11.62
C ARG A 111 18.89 16.54 -10.51
N LYS A 112 18.17 16.85 -9.42
CA LYS A 112 18.68 17.58 -8.25
C LYS A 112 19.11 16.64 -7.12
N GLU A 113 19.20 15.33 -7.39
CA GLU A 113 19.72 14.37 -6.43
C GLU A 113 21.19 14.67 -6.10
N HIS A 114 21.53 14.62 -4.81
CA HIS A 114 22.88 14.86 -4.32
C HIS A 114 23.27 13.76 -3.34
N VAL A 115 24.54 13.32 -3.39
CA VAL A 115 25.07 12.18 -2.60
C VAL A 115 24.78 12.30 -1.10
N LYS A 116 24.79 13.52 -0.54
CA LYS A 116 24.49 13.80 0.87
C LYS A 116 23.06 13.44 1.28
N PHE A 117 22.12 13.47 0.33
CA PHE A 117 20.70 13.23 0.58
C PHE A 117 20.22 11.93 -0.06
N TRP A 118 21.15 11.08 -0.51
CA TRP A 118 20.79 9.78 -1.05
C TRP A 118 20.02 8.97 0.01
N ARG A 119 18.93 8.35 -0.43
CA ARG A 119 18.12 7.44 0.38
C ARG A 119 17.92 6.12 -0.36
N PRO A 120 17.93 4.99 0.35
CA PRO A 120 17.62 3.71 -0.26
C PRO A 120 16.15 3.68 -0.68
N GLN A 121 15.90 3.41 -1.96
CA GLN A 121 14.58 3.14 -2.52
C GLN A 121 14.59 1.68 -2.98
N MET A 122 14.00 0.81 -2.16
CA MET A 122 14.18 -0.64 -2.25
C MET A 122 13.10 -1.28 -3.13
N LEU A 123 13.51 -2.09 -4.10
CA LEU A 123 12.67 -3.06 -4.79
C LEU A 123 13.11 -4.47 -4.36
N LEU A 124 12.31 -5.12 -3.53
CA LEU A 124 12.57 -6.50 -3.10
C LEU A 124 11.80 -7.46 -4.01
N LEU A 125 12.53 -8.32 -4.70
CA LEU A 125 11.95 -9.33 -5.57
C LEU A 125 11.63 -10.58 -4.74
N VAL A 126 10.35 -10.94 -4.70
CA VAL A 126 9.83 -12.03 -3.86
C VAL A 126 9.15 -13.07 -4.73
N ALA A 127 9.66 -14.30 -4.69
CA ALA A 127 9.03 -15.45 -5.33
C ALA A 127 7.79 -15.90 -4.55
N ASN A 128 7.95 -16.22 -3.26
CA ASN A 128 6.84 -16.56 -2.38
C ASN A 128 6.98 -15.84 -1.02
N PRO A 129 5.99 -15.05 -0.58
CA PRO A 129 6.07 -14.32 0.68
C PRO A 129 6.11 -15.23 1.92
N ARG A 130 5.65 -16.49 1.82
CA ARG A 130 5.65 -17.46 2.93
C ARG A 130 7.07 -17.80 3.41
N SER A 131 8.03 -17.85 2.49
CA SER A 131 9.43 -18.18 2.79
C SER A 131 10.32 -16.94 2.98
N SER A 132 9.91 -15.79 2.46
CA SER A 132 10.72 -14.56 2.51
C SER A 132 10.30 -13.57 3.60
N ILE A 133 9.43 -13.96 4.54
CA ILE A 133 8.83 -13.04 5.52
C ILE A 133 9.86 -12.29 6.36
N ASN A 134 10.92 -12.98 6.80
CA ASN A 134 12.00 -12.41 7.60
C ASN A 134 12.81 -11.39 6.80
N LEU A 135 13.01 -11.66 5.51
CA LEU A 135 13.68 -10.75 4.60
C LEU A 135 12.84 -9.49 4.35
N ILE A 136 11.52 -9.65 4.15
CA ILE A 136 10.61 -8.51 3.97
C ILE A 136 10.64 -7.59 5.21
N ASP A 137 10.60 -8.16 6.41
CA ASP A 137 10.66 -7.38 7.66
C ASP A 137 12.01 -6.68 7.83
N PHE A 138 13.12 -7.38 7.56
CA PHE A 138 14.46 -6.79 7.60
C PHE A 138 14.63 -5.61 6.62
N VAL A 139 14.16 -5.76 5.38
CA VAL A 139 14.21 -4.68 4.39
C VAL A 139 13.32 -3.51 4.80
N ASN A 140 12.19 -3.76 5.46
CA ASN A 140 11.34 -2.71 6.01
C ASN A 140 12.07 -1.86 7.06
N ASP A 141 12.92 -2.46 7.89
CA ASP A 141 13.77 -1.68 8.81
C ASP A 141 14.86 -0.92 8.05
N MET A 142 15.47 -1.56 7.04
CA MET A 142 16.58 -1.01 6.27
C MET A 142 16.19 0.25 5.49
N LYS A 143 14.95 0.32 4.96
CA LYS A 143 14.51 1.45 4.13
C LYS A 143 14.53 2.80 4.87
N LYS A 144 14.45 2.80 6.21
CA LYS A 144 14.48 4.00 7.09
C LYS A 144 13.64 5.19 6.57
N GLY A 145 12.42 4.88 6.11
CA GLY A 145 11.47 5.87 5.56
C GLY A 145 11.56 6.14 4.06
N GLY A 146 12.49 5.51 3.35
CA GLY A 146 12.53 5.47 1.89
C GLY A 146 11.41 4.64 1.27
N LEU A 147 11.32 4.72 -0.06
CA LEU A 147 10.41 3.91 -0.87
C LEU A 147 10.74 2.43 -0.70
N PHE A 148 9.70 1.60 -0.58
CA PHE A 148 9.83 0.16 -0.56
C PHE A 148 8.72 -0.47 -1.38
N ILE A 149 9.11 -1.28 -2.36
CA ILE A 149 8.22 -1.98 -3.28
C ILE A 149 8.53 -3.47 -3.18
N LEU A 150 7.50 -4.28 -2.97
CA LEU A 150 7.53 -5.73 -3.11
C LEU A 150 7.19 -6.07 -4.56
N GLY A 151 8.16 -6.62 -5.28
CA GLY A 151 8.01 -7.05 -6.67
C GLY A 151 7.74 -8.54 -6.76
N HIS A 152 6.65 -8.92 -7.42
CA HIS A 152 6.35 -10.32 -7.73
C HIS A 152 6.14 -10.52 -9.24
N VAL A 153 6.65 -11.62 -9.77
CA VAL A 153 6.48 -11.98 -11.18
C VAL A 153 5.70 -13.27 -11.27
N LYS A 154 4.56 -13.22 -11.94
CA LYS A 154 3.83 -14.42 -12.33
C LYS A 154 4.25 -14.83 -13.74
N THR A 155 4.63 -16.08 -13.91
CA THR A 155 4.94 -16.63 -15.23
C THR A 155 3.65 -16.99 -15.96
N GLY A 156 3.48 -16.50 -17.19
CA GLY A 156 2.33 -16.84 -18.01
C GLY A 156 2.14 -15.90 -19.20
N HIS A 157 1.07 -16.14 -19.95
CA HIS A 157 0.67 -15.33 -21.09
C HIS A 157 -0.74 -14.78 -20.88
N MET A 158 -0.95 -13.52 -21.26
CA MET A 158 -2.29 -12.93 -21.26
C MET A 158 -3.09 -13.55 -22.41
N THR A 159 -4.13 -14.32 -22.10
CA THR A 159 -5.05 -14.87 -23.11
C THR A 159 -6.32 -14.03 -23.18
N HIS A 160 -6.84 -13.79 -24.38
CA HIS A 160 -8.07 -13.04 -24.59
C HIS A 160 -9.24 -13.70 -23.83
N GLY A 161 -9.88 -12.95 -22.92
CA GLY A 161 -11.04 -13.41 -22.15
C GLY A 161 -10.72 -14.07 -20.80
N SER A 162 -9.45 -14.24 -20.45
CA SER A 162 -9.06 -14.64 -19.08
C SER A 162 -9.00 -13.44 -18.14
N ASN A 163 -9.43 -13.63 -16.89
CA ASN A 163 -9.24 -12.63 -15.86
C ASN A 163 -7.74 -12.52 -15.53
N ASP A 164 -7.24 -11.30 -15.35
CA ASP A 164 -5.84 -11.08 -14.98
C ASP A 164 -5.51 -11.75 -13.63
N ILE A 165 -4.58 -12.71 -13.67
CA ILE A 165 -4.14 -13.50 -12.52
C ILE A 165 -3.49 -12.57 -11.48
N CYS A 166 -2.74 -11.55 -11.93
CA CYS A 166 -2.13 -10.59 -11.02
C CYS A 166 -3.19 -9.80 -10.25
N SER A 167 -4.28 -9.37 -10.91
CA SER A 167 -5.40 -8.70 -10.26
C SER A 167 -6.09 -9.57 -9.20
N GLN A 168 -6.12 -10.90 -9.37
CA GLN A 168 -6.69 -11.83 -8.38
C GLN A 168 -5.77 -12.03 -7.17
N GLU A 169 -4.45 -12.08 -7.38
CA GLU A 169 -3.48 -12.30 -6.30
C GLU A 169 -3.17 -11.01 -5.52
N TYR A 170 -3.33 -9.83 -6.14
CA TYR A 170 -2.95 -8.53 -5.58
C TYR A 170 -3.52 -8.26 -4.18
N PRO A 171 -4.81 -8.52 -3.91
CA PRO A 171 -5.39 -8.29 -2.60
C PRO A 171 -4.74 -9.12 -1.47
N TYR A 172 -4.22 -10.32 -1.76
CA TYR A 172 -3.51 -11.13 -0.76
C TYR A 172 -2.20 -10.45 -0.35
N TRP A 173 -1.47 -9.89 -1.31
CA TRP A 173 -0.22 -9.17 -1.05
C TRP A 173 -0.45 -7.88 -0.26
N VAL A 174 -1.48 -7.11 -0.61
CA VAL A 174 -1.86 -5.91 0.17
C VAL A 174 -2.25 -6.29 1.59
N SER A 175 -3.08 -7.33 1.74
CA SER A 175 -3.48 -7.85 3.05
C SER A 175 -2.28 -8.31 3.87
N LEU A 176 -1.26 -8.90 3.25
CA LEU A 176 -0.03 -9.30 3.92
C LEU A 176 0.73 -8.09 4.46
N ILE A 177 0.88 -7.03 3.66
CA ILE A 177 1.56 -5.79 4.08
C ILE A 177 0.82 -5.14 5.26
N ASP A 178 -0.52 -5.02 5.17
CA ASP A 178 -1.36 -4.44 6.22
C ASP A 178 -1.26 -5.26 7.52
N ASN A 179 -1.28 -6.59 7.38
CA ASN A 179 -1.13 -7.49 8.51
C ASN A 179 0.29 -7.48 9.08
N MET A 180 1.33 -7.20 8.30
CA MET A 180 2.67 -7.00 8.85
C MET A 180 2.93 -5.57 9.34
N LYS A 181 2.01 -4.63 9.07
CA LYS A 181 2.19 -3.18 9.33
C LYS A 181 3.44 -2.61 8.66
N ILE A 182 3.78 -3.14 7.49
CA ILE A 182 4.92 -2.69 6.71
C ILE A 182 4.48 -1.54 5.81
N LYS A 183 5.33 -0.53 5.64
CA LYS A 183 5.04 0.60 4.75
C LYS A 183 5.68 0.35 3.40
N ALA A 184 5.03 -0.48 2.59
CA ALA A 184 5.49 -0.87 1.25
C ALA A 184 4.35 -0.82 0.24
N PHE A 185 4.71 -0.70 -1.03
CA PHE A 185 3.82 -0.92 -2.17
C PHE A 185 4.03 -2.32 -2.73
N VAL A 186 3.03 -2.85 -3.44
CA VAL A 186 3.13 -4.11 -4.17
C VAL A 186 3.10 -3.77 -5.66
N ASP A 187 4.08 -4.24 -6.40
CA ASP A 187 4.05 -4.27 -7.86
C ASP A 187 4.10 -5.72 -8.31
N MET A 188 3.12 -6.14 -9.10
CA MET A 188 3.09 -7.46 -9.69
C MET A 188 3.02 -7.37 -11.20
N THR A 189 3.72 -8.26 -11.89
CA THR A 189 3.68 -8.33 -13.35
C THR A 189 3.51 -9.77 -13.83
N LEU A 190 2.84 -9.91 -14.97
CA LEU A 190 2.69 -11.15 -15.72
C LEU A 190 3.68 -11.13 -16.88
N ALA A 191 4.57 -12.12 -16.96
CA ALA A 191 5.56 -12.22 -18.03
C ALA A 191 5.81 -13.68 -18.45
N PRO A 192 6.26 -13.92 -19.70
CA PRO A 192 6.60 -15.28 -20.15
C PRO A 192 7.74 -15.91 -19.35
N THR A 193 8.73 -15.10 -18.97
CA THR A 193 9.88 -15.52 -18.17
C THR A 193 10.05 -14.65 -16.93
N ILE A 194 10.62 -15.22 -15.86
CA ILE A 194 10.90 -14.48 -14.63
C ILE A 194 11.85 -13.32 -14.90
N ARG A 195 12.88 -13.54 -15.73
CA ARG A 195 13.85 -12.50 -16.08
C ARG A 195 13.17 -11.30 -16.74
N ASP A 196 12.29 -11.55 -17.73
CA ASP A 196 11.59 -10.46 -18.42
C ASP A 196 10.66 -9.69 -17.47
N GLY A 197 9.94 -10.40 -16.60
CA GLY A 197 9.10 -9.76 -15.59
C GLY A 197 9.91 -8.95 -14.58
N VAL A 198 11.05 -9.47 -14.10
CA VAL A 198 11.95 -8.74 -13.21
C VAL A 198 12.51 -7.49 -13.90
N LEU A 199 12.89 -7.60 -15.19
CA LEU A 199 13.34 -6.47 -15.98
C LEU A 199 12.26 -5.39 -16.13
N GLN A 200 11.01 -5.79 -16.34
CA GLN A 200 9.87 -4.87 -16.36
C GLN A 200 9.72 -4.15 -15.02
N LEU A 201 9.73 -4.88 -13.89
CA LEU A 201 9.65 -4.28 -12.56
C LEU A 201 10.79 -3.29 -12.32
N MET A 202 12.04 -3.64 -12.63
CA MET A 202 13.19 -2.75 -12.44
C MET A 202 13.08 -1.43 -13.23
N ARG A 203 12.42 -1.46 -14.40
CA ARG A 203 12.26 -0.29 -15.28
C ARG A 203 11.02 0.55 -14.97
N LEU A 204 9.92 -0.12 -14.63
CA LEU A 204 8.58 0.46 -14.59
C LEU A 204 8.09 0.75 -13.17
N SER A 205 8.66 0.10 -12.15
CA SER A 205 8.25 0.35 -10.76
C SER A 205 8.51 1.80 -10.32
N GLY A 206 7.56 2.34 -9.56
CA GLY A 206 7.57 3.72 -9.08
C GLY A 206 6.94 4.73 -10.06
N LEU A 207 6.93 6.01 -9.67
CA LEU A 207 6.29 7.09 -10.42
C LEU A 207 7.08 8.40 -10.31
N GLY A 208 7.34 9.05 -11.45
CA GLY A 208 8.10 10.31 -11.49
C GLY A 208 9.49 10.14 -10.89
N GLY A 209 9.85 10.97 -9.91
CA GLY A 209 11.11 10.85 -9.15
C GLY A 209 11.10 9.88 -7.97
N LEU A 210 9.96 9.26 -7.66
CA LEU A 210 9.85 8.24 -6.63
C LEU A 210 10.01 6.86 -7.27
N ARG A 211 11.25 6.40 -7.45
CA ARG A 211 11.60 5.15 -8.16
C ARG A 211 12.66 4.35 -7.42
N PRO A 212 12.56 3.02 -7.38
CA PRO A 212 13.55 2.18 -6.72
C PRO A 212 14.93 2.37 -7.34
N ASN A 213 15.94 2.53 -6.51
CA ASN A 213 17.35 2.66 -6.89
C ASN A 213 18.19 1.46 -6.43
N THR A 214 17.63 0.60 -5.58
CA THR A 214 18.27 -0.58 -5.02
C THR A 214 17.37 -1.80 -5.23
N VAL A 215 17.90 -2.81 -5.91
CA VAL A 215 17.22 -4.08 -6.15
C VAL A 215 17.74 -5.12 -5.17
N ILE A 216 16.85 -5.81 -4.48
CA ILE A 216 17.17 -6.83 -3.48
C ILE A 216 16.65 -8.17 -3.97
N LEU A 217 17.54 -9.17 -3.99
CA LEU A 217 17.27 -10.53 -4.40
C LEU A 217 17.58 -11.48 -3.25
N GLY A 218 16.77 -12.54 -3.09
CA GLY A 218 17.21 -13.71 -2.34
C GLY A 218 18.43 -14.35 -3.00
N PHE A 219 19.35 -14.87 -2.21
CA PHE A 219 20.51 -15.59 -2.72
C PHE A 219 20.06 -16.90 -3.37
N TYR A 220 20.69 -17.27 -4.49
CA TYR A 220 20.38 -18.52 -5.17
C TYR A 220 21.10 -19.70 -4.49
N ASP A 221 20.42 -20.38 -3.56
CA ASP A 221 20.95 -21.55 -2.85
C ASP A 221 20.05 -22.79 -3.02
N SER A 222 20.60 -23.99 -2.82
CA SER A 222 19.84 -25.24 -2.94
C SER A 222 18.91 -25.52 -1.76
N ALA A 223 18.80 -24.59 -0.80
CA ALA A 223 18.00 -24.76 0.39
C ALA A 223 16.50 -24.84 0.05
N LEU A 224 15.78 -25.65 0.81
CA LEU A 224 14.33 -25.74 0.69
C LEU A 224 13.66 -24.55 1.37
N PRO A 225 12.62 -23.96 0.76
CA PRO A 225 11.90 -22.85 1.36
C PRO A 225 11.07 -23.34 2.56
N GLU A 226 11.29 -22.75 3.72
CA GLU A 226 10.49 -23.02 4.92
C GLU A 226 9.31 -22.05 5.03
N ASP A 227 8.13 -22.54 5.43
CA ASP A 227 7.01 -21.65 5.75
C ASP A 227 7.21 -20.99 7.10
N LYS A 228 7.61 -19.71 7.09
CA LYS A 228 7.74 -18.90 8.30
C LYS A 228 6.52 -18.01 8.54
N LEU A 229 5.64 -17.85 7.56
CA LEU A 229 4.43 -17.04 7.69
C LEU A 229 3.47 -17.67 8.71
N ARG A 230 3.24 -19.00 8.62
CA ARG A 230 2.37 -19.73 9.55
C ARG A 230 2.97 -19.86 10.95
N ASN A 231 4.29 -19.94 11.04
CA ASN A 231 5.02 -20.17 12.28
C ASN A 231 5.27 -18.89 13.10
N ARG A 232 4.93 -17.71 12.58
CA ARG A 232 5.24 -16.45 13.26
C ARG A 232 4.29 -16.21 14.44
N SER A 233 4.85 -16.13 15.64
CA SER A 233 4.10 -15.90 16.89
C SER A 233 3.27 -14.60 16.89
N PHE A 234 3.66 -13.62 16.07
CA PHE A 234 2.94 -12.36 15.86
C PHE A 234 1.51 -12.56 15.31
N PHE A 235 1.30 -13.50 14.39
CA PHE A 235 -0.06 -13.84 13.92
C PHE A 235 -0.87 -14.50 15.05
N LYS A 236 -0.25 -15.38 15.85
CA LYS A 236 -0.88 -16.01 17.03
C LYS A 236 -1.28 -15.01 18.12
N LYS A 237 -0.33 -14.18 18.59
CA LYS A 237 -0.55 -13.23 19.71
C LYS A 237 -1.50 -12.09 19.36
N ARG A 238 -1.47 -11.60 18.11
CA ARG A 238 -2.32 -10.49 17.67
C ARG A 238 -3.75 -10.94 17.40
N TRP A 239 -3.93 -12.18 16.95
CA TRP A 239 -5.26 -12.77 16.76
C TRP A 239 -5.96 -13.05 18.10
N LEU A 240 -5.26 -13.61 19.08
CA LEU A 240 -5.76 -13.80 20.45
C LEU A 240 -6.14 -12.47 21.15
N LYS A 241 -5.50 -11.36 20.77
CA LYS A 241 -5.89 -10.02 21.27
C LYS A 241 -7.13 -9.45 20.58
N SER A 242 -7.38 -9.80 19.31
CA SER A 242 -8.60 -9.41 18.57
C SER A 242 -9.83 -10.25 18.92
N THR A 243 -9.70 -11.32 19.70
CA THR A 243 -10.85 -12.11 20.22
C THR A 243 -11.50 -11.47 21.44
N THR A 244 -11.00 -10.32 21.91
CA THR A 244 -11.78 -9.40 22.77
C THR A 244 -12.56 -8.47 21.83
N PRO A 245 -13.89 -8.30 21.95
CA PRO A 245 -14.67 -7.49 21.01
C PRO A 245 -14.31 -6.01 21.20
N ALA A 246 -13.26 -5.57 20.50
CA ALA A 246 -12.90 -4.19 20.32
C ALA A 246 -13.14 -3.87 18.85
N ASN A 247 -14.09 -2.97 18.62
CA ASN A 247 -14.50 -2.46 17.32
C ASN A 247 -13.33 -2.24 16.37
N LEU A 248 -13.52 -2.68 15.12
CA LEU A 248 -12.65 -2.53 13.95
C LEU A 248 -11.78 -1.26 14.01
N MET A 249 -10.50 -1.41 14.35
CA MET A 249 -9.49 -0.46 13.91
C MET A 249 -9.18 -0.77 12.44
N THR A 250 -9.74 0.04 11.55
CA THR A 250 -9.49 0.00 10.11
C THR A 250 -8.04 0.38 9.83
N ALA A 251 -7.29 -0.53 9.21
CA ALA A 251 -6.08 -0.17 8.47
C ALA A 251 -6.49 0.66 7.25
N PRO A 252 -5.71 1.70 6.87
CA PRO A 252 -6.02 2.49 5.69
C PRO A 252 -5.85 1.64 4.44
N THR A 253 -6.96 1.31 3.78
CA THR A 253 -6.98 0.61 2.49
C THR A 253 -6.38 1.53 1.42
N PHE A 254 -5.12 1.31 1.10
CA PHE A 254 -4.50 1.85 -0.11
C PHE A 254 -4.73 0.88 -1.27
N HIS A 255 -5.07 1.43 -2.44
CA HIS A 255 -5.28 0.74 -3.71
C HIS A 255 -6.44 -0.26 -3.77
N GLN A 256 -7.63 0.25 -4.06
CA GLN A 256 -8.61 -0.48 -4.86
C GLN A 256 -8.74 0.26 -6.19
N GLN A 257 -8.31 -0.35 -7.29
CA GLN A 257 -8.75 0.07 -8.62
C GLN A 257 -10.22 -0.35 -8.77
N PRO A 258 -11.09 0.49 -9.33
CA PRO A 258 -12.47 0.10 -9.59
C PRO A 258 -12.49 -0.99 -10.67
N ILE A 259 -13.11 -2.12 -10.35
CA ILE A 259 -13.47 -3.15 -11.35
C ILE A 259 -14.58 -2.53 -12.20
N ILE A 260 -14.30 -2.24 -13.47
CA ILE A 260 -15.33 -1.88 -14.44
C ILE A 260 -16.15 -3.16 -14.69
N GLN A 261 -17.37 -3.21 -14.17
CA GLN A 261 -18.33 -4.28 -14.46
C GLN A 261 -18.72 -4.22 -15.95
N SER A 262 -18.06 -5.02 -16.78
CA SER A 262 -18.60 -5.41 -18.08
C SER A 262 -19.40 -6.69 -17.92
N GLY A 263 -20.71 -6.60 -18.17
CA GLY A 263 -21.58 -7.68 -18.66
C GLY A 263 -21.56 -9.01 -17.92
N VAL A 264 -22.64 -9.29 -17.18
CA VAL A 264 -23.00 -10.63 -16.70
C VAL A 264 -23.11 -11.60 -17.89
N MET A 265 -22.26 -12.64 -17.92
CA MET A 265 -22.57 -13.90 -18.60
C MET A 265 -22.57 -15.01 -17.55
N GLU A 266 -23.72 -15.67 -17.42
CA GLU A 266 -23.96 -16.82 -16.57
C GLU A 266 -23.02 -17.98 -16.93
N GLY A 267 -22.25 -18.48 -15.97
CA GLY A 267 -21.45 -19.70 -16.13
C GLY A 267 -20.10 -19.72 -15.41
N ALA A 268 -19.58 -18.59 -14.94
CA ALA A 268 -18.38 -18.55 -14.12
C ALA A 268 -18.74 -18.58 -12.64
N SER A 269 -18.19 -19.53 -11.88
CA SER A 269 -18.30 -19.59 -10.43
C SER A 269 -17.90 -18.24 -9.83
N THR A 270 -18.89 -17.46 -9.39
CA THR A 270 -18.72 -16.21 -8.68
C THR A 270 -17.90 -16.49 -7.44
N ILE A 271 -16.59 -16.20 -7.48
CA ILE A 271 -15.76 -16.17 -6.27
C ILE A 271 -16.29 -14.99 -5.47
N THR A 272 -17.23 -15.28 -4.60
CA THR A 272 -17.83 -14.32 -3.70
C THR A 272 -16.73 -13.72 -2.84
N LEU A 273 -16.84 -12.41 -2.58
CA LEU A 273 -16.02 -11.63 -1.65
C LEU A 273 -15.93 -12.25 -0.24
N ASN A 274 -16.74 -13.28 0.04
CA ASN A 274 -16.77 -14.06 1.28
C ASN A 274 -15.49 -14.88 1.50
N SER A 275 -14.69 -15.13 0.46
CA SER A 275 -13.40 -15.84 0.58
C SER A 275 -12.28 -14.98 1.21
N PHE A 276 -12.45 -13.66 1.30
CA PHE A 276 -11.54 -12.79 2.08
C PHE A 276 -11.66 -13.02 3.60
N ASN A 277 -12.79 -13.57 4.04
CA ASN A 277 -13.07 -13.91 5.43
C ASN A 277 -13.10 -15.41 5.69
N SER A 278 -12.84 -16.26 4.69
CA SER A 278 -12.68 -17.69 4.99
C SER A 278 -11.42 -17.84 5.84
N LEU A 279 -11.61 -18.44 7.00
CA LEU A 279 -10.56 -18.79 7.94
C LEU A 279 -10.50 -20.31 7.94
N THR A 280 -9.31 -20.88 7.83
CA THR A 280 -9.14 -22.33 7.97
C THR A 280 -8.77 -22.67 9.41
N THR A 281 -9.53 -23.60 9.98
CA THR A 281 -9.24 -24.25 11.26
C THR A 281 -8.11 -25.25 11.03
N ILE A 282 -6.89 -24.94 11.49
CA ILE A 282 -5.84 -25.95 11.63
C ILE A 282 -5.80 -26.32 13.11
N ASN A 283 -6.23 -27.55 13.42
CA ASN A 283 -6.26 -28.11 14.79
C ASN A 283 -7.13 -27.32 15.78
N GLY A 284 -8.39 -27.09 15.41
CA GLY A 284 -9.48 -26.87 16.37
C GLY A 284 -9.60 -25.49 17.02
N ASN A 285 -8.54 -24.68 17.20
CA ASN A 285 -8.64 -23.46 18.02
C ASN A 285 -7.99 -22.19 17.46
N ASP A 286 -7.19 -22.25 16.38
CA ASP A 286 -6.52 -21.06 15.83
C ASP A 286 -7.03 -20.74 14.41
N MET A 287 -7.45 -19.50 14.21
CA MET A 287 -8.21 -19.02 13.04
C MET A 287 -7.36 -17.94 12.34
N TYR A 288 -6.82 -18.25 11.15
CA TYR A 288 -5.88 -17.37 10.42
C TYR A 288 -6.52 -16.82 9.14
N PRO A 289 -6.20 -15.59 8.69
CA PRO A 289 -6.61 -15.11 7.37
C PRO A 289 -6.01 -16.01 6.29
N ILE A 290 -6.82 -16.46 5.34
CA ILE A 290 -6.34 -17.26 4.21
C ILE A 290 -5.54 -16.37 3.28
N PHE A 291 -4.22 -16.47 3.38
CA PHE A 291 -3.32 -16.00 2.34
C PHE A 291 -3.10 -17.12 1.33
N ASN A 292 -3.72 -17.03 0.16
CA ASN A 292 -3.53 -18.02 -0.88
C ASN A 292 -2.33 -17.65 -1.77
N PHE A 293 -1.11 -17.85 -1.26
CA PHE A 293 0.15 -17.62 -1.98
C PHE A 293 0.70 -18.86 -2.69
N GLY A 294 -0.15 -19.84 -2.98
CA GLY A 294 0.26 -21.13 -3.53
C GLY A 294 1.11 -21.96 -2.57
N GLU A 295 1.55 -23.12 -3.06
CA GLU A 295 2.41 -24.05 -2.31
C GLU A 295 3.88 -23.63 -2.38
N LEU A 296 4.66 -24.12 -1.42
CA LEU A 296 6.10 -23.96 -1.41
C LEU A 296 6.74 -25.10 -2.18
N ARG A 297 7.83 -24.80 -2.88
CA ARG A 297 8.62 -25.77 -3.64
C ARG A 297 9.00 -26.98 -2.77
N GLN A 298 8.72 -28.17 -3.29
CA GLN A 298 9.08 -29.43 -2.64
C GLN A 298 10.50 -29.89 -3.01
N GLU A 299 11.02 -30.91 -2.32
CA GLU A 299 12.41 -31.39 -2.51
C GLU A 299 12.69 -31.89 -3.93
N ASN A 300 11.68 -32.49 -4.57
CA ASN A 300 11.79 -33.07 -5.91
C ASN A 300 11.45 -32.08 -7.04
N GLU A 301 11.14 -30.82 -6.70
CA GLU A 301 10.77 -29.80 -7.68
C GLU A 301 11.97 -28.91 -8.02
N ASP A 302 12.18 -28.75 -9.33
CA ASP A 302 13.13 -27.78 -9.87
C ASP A 302 12.71 -26.35 -9.51
N LYS A 303 13.67 -25.44 -9.48
CA LYS A 303 13.39 -24.03 -9.28
C LYS A 303 12.83 -23.43 -10.56
N ASP A 304 11.82 -22.58 -10.43
CA ASP A 304 11.27 -21.80 -11.54
C ASP A 304 12.30 -20.88 -12.21
N LEU A 305 13.35 -20.49 -11.46
CA LEU A 305 14.46 -19.67 -11.95
C LEU A 305 15.74 -20.51 -12.06
N ASP A 306 16.38 -20.46 -13.22
CA ASP A 306 17.69 -21.05 -13.47
C ASP A 306 18.84 -20.13 -13.02
N VAL A 307 20.01 -20.74 -12.77
CA VAL A 307 21.22 -20.01 -12.34
C VAL A 307 21.64 -18.95 -13.36
N TYR A 308 21.53 -19.26 -14.65
CA TYR A 308 21.94 -18.35 -15.71
C TYR A 308 21.03 -17.12 -15.76
N SER A 309 19.71 -17.30 -15.72
CA SER A 309 18.78 -16.17 -15.62
C SER A 309 18.95 -15.36 -14.34
N TYR A 310 19.23 -16.00 -13.20
CA TYR A 310 19.53 -15.28 -11.95
C TYR A 310 20.73 -14.33 -12.11
N VAL A 311 21.80 -14.83 -12.71
CA VAL A 311 23.00 -14.04 -13.01
C VAL A 311 22.71 -12.94 -14.03
N GLN A 312 21.89 -13.22 -15.04
CA GLN A 312 21.47 -12.21 -16.01
C GLN A 312 20.63 -11.10 -15.37
N ILE A 313 19.75 -11.42 -14.41
CA ILE A 313 18.98 -10.41 -13.66
C ILE A 313 19.93 -9.46 -12.92
N ILE A 314 20.98 -9.99 -12.28
CA ILE A 314 22.02 -9.17 -11.63
C ILE A 314 22.71 -8.27 -12.66
N LYS A 315 23.07 -8.83 -13.82
CA LYS A 315 23.69 -8.07 -14.90
C LYS A 315 22.78 -6.94 -15.42
N ASP A 316 21.50 -7.24 -15.59
CA ASP A 316 20.48 -6.29 -16.06
C ASP A 316 20.28 -5.15 -15.05
N ALA A 317 20.26 -5.44 -13.76
CA ALA A 317 20.20 -4.43 -12.71
C ALA A 317 21.42 -3.49 -12.71
N LEU A 318 22.63 -4.02 -12.93
CA LEU A 318 23.85 -3.22 -13.06
C LEU A 318 23.79 -2.32 -14.31
N TYR A 319 23.32 -2.83 -15.46
CA TYR A 319 23.14 -2.02 -16.67
C TYR A 319 22.12 -0.89 -16.49
N LEU A 320 21.12 -1.09 -15.62
CA LEU A 320 20.14 -0.06 -15.26
C LEU A 320 20.66 0.92 -14.19
N ASN A 321 21.95 0.88 -13.85
CA ASN A 321 22.58 1.69 -12.80
C ASN A 321 21.86 1.58 -11.45
N LYS A 322 21.38 0.38 -11.10
CA LYS A 322 20.77 0.10 -9.80
C LYS A 322 21.81 -0.50 -8.86
N SER A 323 21.72 -0.14 -7.58
CA SER A 323 22.45 -0.86 -6.53
C SER A 323 21.82 -2.24 -6.35
N ILE A 324 22.62 -3.26 -6.05
CA ILE A 324 22.14 -4.63 -5.88
C ILE A 324 22.49 -5.12 -4.48
N CYS A 325 21.54 -5.79 -3.83
CA CYS A 325 21.73 -6.48 -2.57
C CYS A 325 21.31 -7.94 -2.71
N LEU A 326 22.21 -8.86 -2.34
CA LEU A 326 21.94 -10.30 -2.33
C LEU A 326 21.77 -10.76 -0.88
N ALA A 327 20.61 -11.32 -0.58
CA ALA A 327 20.20 -11.68 0.77
C ALA A 327 20.28 -13.20 0.97
N ARG A 328 21.25 -13.67 1.78
CA ARG A 328 21.47 -15.09 2.07
C ARG A 328 21.09 -15.43 3.51
N ASN A 329 20.60 -16.65 3.75
CA ASN A 329 20.30 -17.21 5.08
C ASN A 329 19.25 -16.45 5.92
N PHE A 330 18.38 -15.64 5.31
CA PHE A 330 17.34 -14.91 6.03
C PHE A 330 16.25 -15.80 6.64
N HIS A 331 16.16 -17.08 6.23
CA HIS A 331 15.28 -18.06 6.88
C HIS A 331 15.65 -18.31 8.35
N GLN A 332 16.92 -18.07 8.73
CA GLN A 332 17.43 -18.23 10.10
C GLN A 332 17.24 -16.97 10.95
N LEU A 333 16.90 -15.83 10.33
CA LEU A 333 16.77 -14.57 11.06
C LEU A 333 15.48 -14.58 11.90
N GLN A 334 15.64 -14.60 13.23
CA GLN A 334 14.53 -14.57 14.20
C GLN A 334 14.53 -13.24 14.96
N LYS A 335 13.98 -12.19 14.34
CA LYS A 335 13.93 -10.84 14.93
C LYS A 335 13.11 -10.78 16.22
N ASP A 336 11.99 -11.50 16.27
CA ASP A 336 11.08 -11.51 17.42
C ASP A 336 11.81 -11.97 18.71
N ASP A 337 12.68 -12.98 18.60
CA ASP A 337 13.46 -13.50 19.75
C ASP A 337 14.58 -12.55 20.20
N MET A 338 15.08 -11.72 19.30
CA MET A 338 16.11 -10.71 19.59
C MET A 338 15.51 -9.56 20.41
N GLU A 339 14.30 -9.11 20.07
CA GLU A 339 13.59 -8.07 20.82
C GLU A 339 13.19 -8.55 22.23
N LEU A 340 12.71 -9.79 22.34
CA LEU A 340 12.28 -10.40 23.61
C LEU A 340 13.44 -10.60 24.59
N ASN A 341 14.58 -11.11 24.10
CA ASN A 341 15.68 -11.50 24.98
C ASN A 341 16.67 -10.37 25.31
N LYS A 342 16.50 -9.16 24.74
CA LYS A 342 17.42 -8.01 24.90
C LYS A 342 18.90 -8.38 24.76
N ARG A 343 19.22 -9.40 23.95
CA ARG A 343 20.60 -9.84 23.74
C ARG A 343 21.33 -8.76 22.93
N LYS A 344 22.60 -8.50 23.27
CA LYS A 344 23.45 -7.64 22.44
C LYS A 344 23.65 -8.32 21.10
N VAL A 345 23.26 -7.65 20.03
CA VAL A 345 23.42 -8.10 18.65
C VAL A 345 24.55 -7.29 18.05
N PHE A 346 25.46 -7.96 17.35
CA PHE A 346 26.54 -7.32 16.62
C PHE A 346 26.26 -7.38 15.12
N VAL A 347 26.62 -6.32 14.41
CA VAL A 347 26.55 -6.26 12.95
C VAL A 347 27.97 -5.99 12.47
N ASP A 348 28.60 -7.02 11.93
CA ASP A 348 29.95 -6.90 11.39
C ASP A 348 29.88 -6.44 9.93
N ILE A 349 30.54 -5.33 9.63
CA ILE A 349 30.61 -4.76 8.29
C ILE A 349 32.02 -4.99 7.77
N TRP A 350 32.10 -5.72 6.66
CA TRP A 350 33.35 -6.04 5.98
C TRP A 350 33.44 -5.22 4.69
N PRO A 351 34.07 -4.03 4.71
CA PRO A 351 34.17 -3.17 3.53
C PRO A 351 35.18 -3.74 2.54
N PHE A 352 34.75 -4.70 1.73
CA PHE A 352 35.55 -5.22 0.62
C PHE A 352 35.19 -4.48 -0.67
N ILE A 353 36.00 -3.52 -1.07
CA ILE A 353 35.78 -2.73 -2.29
C ILE A 353 36.64 -3.32 -3.40
N ARG A 354 36.02 -4.09 -4.30
CA ARG A 354 36.65 -4.52 -5.55
C ARG A 354 36.13 -3.64 -6.67
N LYS A 355 36.98 -2.76 -7.20
CA LYS A 355 36.64 -1.89 -8.35
C LYS A 355 36.47 -2.78 -9.58
N PHE A 356 35.24 -3.12 -9.91
CA PHE A 356 34.91 -3.86 -11.11
C PHE A 356 34.48 -2.90 -12.22
N PHE A 357 35.27 -2.83 -13.29
CA PHE A 357 34.84 -2.18 -14.53
C PHE A 357 33.87 -3.09 -15.28
N VAL A 358 32.95 -2.48 -16.03
CA VAL A 358 31.75 -3.05 -16.70
C VAL A 358 31.99 -4.26 -17.64
N ASN A 359 33.25 -4.67 -17.88
CA ASN A 359 33.59 -5.88 -18.64
C ASN A 359 33.71 -7.10 -17.71
N PHE A 360 32.57 -7.72 -17.35
CA PHE A 360 32.55 -8.89 -16.47
C PHE A 360 32.27 -10.21 -17.23
N ASN A 361 33.18 -11.18 -17.05
CA ASN A 361 32.98 -12.60 -17.32
C ASN A 361 32.63 -13.28 -15.98
N LEU A 362 31.34 -13.62 -15.79
CA LEU A 362 30.70 -13.91 -14.49
C LEU A 362 31.13 -15.22 -13.80
N LYS A 363 31.98 -16.03 -14.43
CA LYS A 363 32.39 -17.34 -13.91
C LYS A 363 33.25 -17.27 -12.65
N ALA A 364 33.99 -16.17 -12.44
CA ALA A 364 34.93 -16.05 -11.32
C ALA A 364 34.30 -15.54 -10.00
N ALA A 365 33.01 -15.19 -9.98
CA ALA A 365 32.35 -14.60 -8.80
C ALA A 365 31.69 -15.64 -7.88
N PHE A 366 31.56 -16.91 -8.30
CA PHE A 366 30.88 -17.97 -7.57
C PHE A 366 31.80 -19.03 -6.95
N ASP A 367 33.13 -18.92 -7.12
CA ASP A 367 34.13 -19.85 -6.56
C ASP A 367 34.74 -19.37 -5.23
N ILE A 368 33.96 -18.72 -4.34
CA ILE A 368 34.39 -18.39 -2.97
C ILE A 368 33.38 -18.92 -1.95
#